data_AF-A0A927K4H0-F1
#
_entry.id   AF-A0A927K4H0-F1
#
_cell.length_a   1.000
_cell.length_b   1.000
_cell.length_c   1.000
_cell.angle_alpha   90.00
_cell.angle_beta   90.00
_cell.angle_gamma   90.00
#
_symmetry.space_group_name_H-M   'P 1'
#
loop_
_entity.id
_entity.type
_entity.pdbx_description
1 polymer ?
#
loop_
_entity_poly.entity_id
_entity_poly.type
_entity_poly.pdbx_seq_one_letter_code
_entity_poly.pdbx_strand_id
1 'polypeptide(L)'
;MRPEDAPDLVRLWEEVVPRASAEQMLVDMELVVDQSLASARDRIVVAECDGRLAGAVYLRVGPMSPLHVEPVVQAVSPHVLPEFRRHGVGRALMDAAVAHAEEKGIGHVASASLSASREAHRFLARLALAPQAVLRVAPTQVVRAKLSSRRPARSQTGGRPALGQVLAARRSQRRQRDLV
;
A
#
# COMPACT_ATOMS: atom_id res chain seq x y z
N MET A 1 -3.32 2.60 20.96
CA MET A 1 -2.20 1.90 20.33
C MET A 1 -0.90 2.59 20.70
N ARG A 2 0.13 1.83 21.01
CA ARG A 2 1.46 2.23 21.46
C ARG A 2 2.52 1.31 20.83
N PRO A 3 3.82 1.68 20.82
CA PRO A 3 4.87 0.85 20.24
C PRO A 3 4.95 -0.56 20.84
N GLU A 4 4.60 -0.69 22.12
CA GLU A 4 4.49 -1.98 22.83
C GLU A 4 3.45 -2.97 22.24
N ASP A 5 2.52 -2.50 21.39
CA ASP A 5 1.55 -3.35 20.68
C ASP A 5 2.15 -4.02 19.41
N ALA A 6 3.40 -3.68 19.05
CA ALA A 6 4.05 -4.19 17.83
C ALA A 6 4.10 -5.74 17.73
N PRO A 7 4.37 -6.52 18.80
CA PRO A 7 4.35 -7.98 18.72
C PRO A 7 2.98 -8.54 18.30
N ASP A 8 1.89 -7.93 18.74
CA ASP A 8 0.53 -8.35 18.39
C ASP A 8 0.21 -8.04 16.93
N LEU A 9 0.65 -6.87 16.45
CA LEU A 9 0.49 -6.47 15.05
C LEU A 9 1.35 -7.31 14.09
N VAL A 10 2.56 -7.69 14.49
CA VAL A 10 3.40 -8.63 13.73
C VAL A 10 2.70 -9.97 13.57
N ARG A 11 2.13 -10.52 14.66
CA ARG A 11 1.35 -11.77 14.62
C ARG A 11 0.14 -11.64 13.70
N LEU A 12 -0.58 -10.53 13.79
CA LEU A 12 -1.77 -10.28 12.99
C LEU A 12 -1.48 -10.12 11.49
N TRP A 13 -0.37 -9.48 11.13
CA TRP A 13 0.00 -9.24 9.73
C TRP A 13 1.10 -10.17 9.20
N GLU A 14 1.40 -11.29 9.87
CA GLU A 14 2.46 -12.21 9.46
C GLU A 14 2.34 -12.66 8.00
N GLU A 15 1.11 -12.89 7.51
CA GLU A 15 0.85 -13.30 6.12
C GLU A 15 1.06 -12.16 5.09
N VAL A 16 1.08 -10.91 5.55
CA VAL A 16 1.13 -9.70 4.71
C VAL A 16 2.51 -9.06 4.74
N VAL A 17 3.21 -9.15 5.86
CA VAL A 17 4.57 -8.64 6.04
C VAL A 17 5.56 -9.47 5.20
N PRO A 18 6.54 -8.83 4.52
CA PRO A 18 7.57 -9.55 3.78
C PRO A 18 8.25 -10.61 4.64
N ARG A 19 8.69 -11.70 4.02
CA ARG A 19 9.49 -12.72 4.70
C ARG A 19 10.83 -12.11 5.13
N ALA A 20 10.94 -11.78 6.41
CA ALA A 20 12.14 -11.31 7.10
C ALA A 20 12.33 -12.15 8.38
N SER A 21 13.43 -11.93 9.12
CA SER A 21 13.55 -12.51 10.46
C SER A 21 12.50 -11.90 11.40
N ALA A 22 12.06 -12.65 12.40
CA ALA A 22 11.08 -12.17 13.38
C ALA A 22 11.55 -10.88 14.08
N GLU A 23 12.85 -10.77 14.37
CA GLU A 23 13.47 -9.58 14.94
C GLU A 23 13.33 -8.37 14.02
N GLN A 24 13.63 -8.52 12.72
CA GLN A 24 13.49 -7.42 11.76
C GLN A 24 12.02 -7.01 11.59
N MET A 25 11.10 -7.97 11.56
CA MET A 25 9.66 -7.69 11.49
C MET A 25 9.17 -6.86 12.69
N LEU A 26 9.69 -7.14 13.88
CA LEU A 26 9.35 -6.38 15.09
C LEU A 26 9.87 -4.94 15.00
N VAL A 27 11.15 -4.76 14.67
CA VAL A 27 11.77 -3.44 14.49
C VAL A 27 11.04 -2.61 13.42
N ASP A 28 10.71 -3.24 12.29
CA ASP A 28 9.96 -2.58 11.23
C ASP A 28 8.55 -2.18 11.69
N MET A 29 7.89 -3.03 12.49
CA MET A 29 6.54 -2.75 13.00
C MET A 29 6.54 -1.65 14.07
N GLU A 30 7.52 -1.62 14.97
CA GLU A 30 7.70 -0.53 15.94
C GLU A 30 7.82 0.81 15.21
N LEU A 31 8.65 0.87 14.15
CA LEU A 31 8.78 2.06 13.31
C LEU A 31 7.46 2.45 12.65
N VAL A 32 6.68 1.48 12.15
CA VAL A 32 5.36 1.74 11.54
C VAL A 32 4.39 2.31 12.57
N VAL A 33 4.40 1.80 13.80
CA VAL A 33 3.57 2.31 14.90
C VAL A 33 3.98 3.73 15.28
N ASP A 34 5.28 3.99 15.47
CA ASP A 34 5.80 5.32 15.79
C ASP A 34 5.44 6.36 14.72
N GLN A 35 5.63 6.01 13.44
CA GLN A 35 5.28 6.89 12.32
C GLN A 35 3.78 7.18 12.27
N SER A 36 2.95 6.19 12.59
CA SER A 36 1.49 6.33 12.66
C SER A 36 1.10 7.28 13.79
N LEU A 37 1.70 7.13 14.97
CA LEU A 37 1.43 8.00 16.13
C LEU A 37 1.90 9.44 15.92
N ALA A 38 2.99 9.65 15.19
CA ALA A 38 3.51 10.97 14.86
C ALA A 38 2.77 11.66 13.69
N SER A 39 1.86 10.96 12.99
CA SER A 39 1.20 11.46 11.79
C SER A 39 -0.20 12.00 12.06
N ALA A 40 -0.51 13.15 11.47
CA ALA A 40 -1.89 13.66 11.41
C ALA A 40 -2.74 12.99 10.31
N ARG A 41 -2.11 12.19 9.43
CA ARG A 41 -2.70 11.61 8.22
C ARG A 41 -2.85 10.10 8.30
N ASP A 42 -2.07 9.46 9.16
CA ASP A 42 -2.00 8.02 9.27
C ASP A 42 -2.48 7.62 10.66
N ARG A 43 -3.13 6.47 10.77
CA ARG A 43 -3.47 5.84 12.04
C ARG A 43 -3.65 4.35 11.85
N ILE A 44 -3.35 3.55 12.85
CA ILE A 44 -3.75 2.13 12.86
C ILE A 44 -4.96 2.01 13.77
N VAL A 45 -5.95 1.28 13.27
CA VAL A 45 -7.16 0.93 14.01
C VAL A 45 -7.11 -0.56 14.29
N VAL A 46 -7.31 -0.92 15.55
CA VAL A 46 -7.45 -2.31 15.99
C VAL A 46 -8.91 -2.56 16.37
N ALA A 47 -9.38 -3.78 16.13
CA ALA A 47 -10.65 -4.27 16.62
C ALA A 47 -10.40 -5.34 17.67
N GLU A 48 -11.14 -5.25 18.77
CA GLU A 48 -11.08 -6.21 19.86
C GLU A 48 -12.42 -6.92 20.03
N CYS A 49 -12.38 -8.20 20.37
CA CYS A 49 -13.53 -8.99 20.77
C CYS A 49 -13.22 -9.64 22.12
N ASP A 50 -14.04 -9.36 23.14
CA ASP A 50 -13.85 -9.85 24.51
C ASP A 50 -12.43 -9.56 25.07
N GLY A 51 -11.91 -8.36 24.80
CA GLY A 51 -10.58 -7.92 25.22
C GLY A 51 -9.42 -8.59 24.49
N ARG A 52 -9.69 -9.32 23.39
CA ARG A 52 -8.67 -9.96 22.54
C ARG A 52 -8.59 -9.23 21.19
N LEU A 53 -7.37 -9.00 20.72
CA LEU A 53 -7.13 -8.48 19.38
C LEU A 53 -7.77 -9.41 18.33
N ALA A 54 -8.68 -8.87 17.53
CA ALA A 54 -9.46 -9.61 16.54
C ALA A 54 -9.12 -9.23 15.09
N GLY A 55 -8.68 -7.99 14.87
CA GLY A 55 -8.37 -7.47 13.55
C GLY A 55 -7.67 -6.12 13.62
N ALA A 56 -7.06 -5.71 12.51
CA ALA A 56 -6.45 -4.39 12.39
C ALA A 56 -6.48 -3.88 10.94
N VAL A 57 -6.40 -2.57 10.79
CA VAL A 57 -6.22 -1.87 9.51
C VAL A 57 -5.32 -0.65 9.69
N TYR A 58 -4.42 -0.43 8.74
CA TYR A 58 -3.66 0.81 8.67
C TYR A 58 -4.39 1.80 7.77
N LEU A 59 -4.74 2.96 8.29
CA LEU A 59 -5.40 4.04 7.55
C LEU A 59 -4.38 5.10 7.18
N ARG A 60 -4.42 5.54 5.92
CA ARG A 60 -3.56 6.61 5.40
C ARG A 60 -4.35 7.58 4.54
N VAL A 61 -4.16 8.87 4.77
CA VAL A 61 -4.69 9.93 3.91
C VAL A 61 -3.67 10.30 2.83
N GLY A 62 -4.05 10.14 1.57
CA GLY A 62 -3.22 10.52 0.42
C GLY A 62 -4.04 10.82 -0.83
N PRO A 63 -3.40 11.17 -1.95
CA PRO A 63 -4.11 11.28 -3.23
C PRO A 63 -4.47 9.88 -3.76
N MET A 64 -5.55 9.76 -4.54
CA MET A 64 -5.91 8.51 -5.23
C MET A 64 -4.75 7.96 -6.07
N SER A 65 -4.03 8.84 -6.76
CA SER A 65 -2.75 8.54 -7.39
C SER A 65 -1.93 9.80 -7.54
N PRO A 66 -0.63 9.72 -7.89
CA PRO A 66 0.16 10.91 -8.19
C PRO A 66 -0.39 11.77 -9.35
N LEU A 67 -1.30 11.23 -10.18
CA LEU A 67 -1.95 11.94 -11.29
C LEU A 67 -3.43 12.28 -11.01
N HIS A 68 -3.98 11.80 -9.89
CA HIS A 68 -5.35 12.05 -9.46
C HIS A 68 -5.31 12.52 -8.00
N VAL A 69 -5.26 13.83 -7.82
CA VAL A 69 -4.96 14.49 -6.54
C VAL A 69 -6.13 14.53 -5.56
N GLU A 70 -7.31 14.07 -5.96
CA GLU A 70 -8.47 13.91 -5.08
C GLU A 70 -8.07 13.07 -3.86
N PRO A 71 -8.32 13.56 -2.63
CA PRO A 71 -7.92 12.85 -1.42
C PRO A 71 -8.74 11.57 -1.25
N VAL A 72 -8.10 10.56 -0.67
CA VAL A 72 -8.69 9.26 -0.33
C VAL A 72 -8.12 8.77 1.00
N VAL A 73 -8.96 8.14 1.82
CA VAL A 73 -8.50 7.30 2.93
C VAL A 73 -8.21 5.91 2.41
N GLN A 74 -6.95 5.50 2.48
CA GLN A 74 -6.51 4.16 2.12
C GLN A 74 -6.57 3.25 3.35
N ALA A 75 -7.47 2.29 3.34
CA ALA A 75 -7.51 1.13 4.24
C ALA A 75 -6.50 0.09 3.76
N VAL A 76 -5.27 0.22 4.25
CA VAL A 76 -4.13 -0.63 3.92
C VAL A 76 -4.17 -1.89 4.78
N SER A 77 -4.11 -3.03 4.10
CA SER A 77 -4.02 -4.37 4.71
C SER A 77 -5.07 -4.65 5.81
N PRO A 78 -6.38 -4.39 5.59
CA PRO A 78 -7.40 -4.81 6.56
C PRO A 78 -7.31 -6.32 6.76
N HIS A 79 -7.13 -6.75 8.00
CA HIS A 79 -6.96 -8.16 8.35
C HIS A 79 -7.80 -8.51 9.58
N VAL A 80 -8.35 -9.72 9.57
CA VAL A 80 -9.14 -10.29 10.66
C VAL A 80 -8.62 -11.70 10.91
N LEU A 81 -8.25 -11.97 12.15
CA LEU A 81 -7.77 -13.29 12.57
C LEU A 81 -8.85 -14.35 12.28
N PRO A 82 -8.46 -15.55 11.81
CA PRO A 82 -9.40 -16.58 11.37
C PRO A 82 -10.56 -16.87 12.34
N GLU A 83 -10.28 -16.93 13.63
CA GLU A 83 -11.25 -17.21 14.69
C GLU A 83 -12.31 -16.13 14.89
N PHE A 84 -12.04 -14.89 14.48
CA PHE A 84 -12.98 -13.75 14.60
C PHE A 84 -13.65 -13.38 13.26
N ARG A 85 -13.41 -14.15 12.20
CA ARG A 85 -14.08 -13.92 10.90
C ARG A 85 -15.57 -14.18 11.00
N ARG A 86 -16.34 -13.49 10.16
CA ARG A 86 -17.82 -13.56 10.10
C ARG A 86 -18.55 -13.07 11.36
N HIS A 87 -17.85 -12.37 12.26
CA HIS A 87 -18.42 -11.71 13.45
C HIS A 87 -18.53 -10.18 13.30
N GLY A 88 -18.56 -9.66 12.07
CA GLY A 88 -18.66 -8.22 11.82
C GLY A 88 -17.35 -7.42 11.98
N VAL A 89 -16.26 -8.01 12.48
CA VAL A 89 -14.97 -7.33 12.71
C VAL A 89 -14.46 -6.59 11.46
N GLY A 90 -14.45 -7.26 10.30
CA GLY A 90 -14.00 -6.61 9.06
C GLY A 90 -14.89 -5.42 8.66
N ARG A 91 -16.20 -5.49 8.94
CA ARG A 91 -17.11 -4.37 8.68
C ARG A 91 -16.82 -3.22 9.63
N ALA A 92 -16.62 -3.48 10.91
CA ALA A 92 -16.25 -2.46 11.90
C ALA A 92 -14.94 -1.74 11.55
N LEU A 93 -13.93 -2.47 11.07
CA LEU A 93 -12.66 -1.87 10.59
C LEU A 93 -12.88 -0.94 9.38
N MET A 94 -13.75 -1.33 8.44
CA MET A 94 -14.07 -0.49 7.28
C MET A 94 -14.96 0.70 7.65
N ASP A 95 -15.89 0.53 8.59
CA ASP A 95 -16.70 1.62 9.12
C ASP A 95 -15.80 2.65 9.82
N ALA A 96 -14.75 2.22 10.54
CA ALA A 96 -13.74 3.13 11.10
C ALA A 96 -12.95 3.90 10.02
N ALA A 97 -12.68 3.28 8.87
CA ALA A 97 -12.06 3.96 7.72
C ALA A 97 -12.99 5.04 7.13
N VAL A 98 -14.29 4.75 7.02
CA VAL A 98 -15.31 5.70 6.57
C VAL A 98 -15.44 6.86 7.54
N ALA A 99 -15.60 6.58 8.85
CA ALA A 99 -15.66 7.62 9.87
C ALA A 99 -14.43 8.53 9.84
N HIS A 100 -13.24 7.96 9.66
CA HIS A 100 -12.01 8.74 9.52
C HIS A 100 -11.98 9.63 8.27
N ALA A 101 -12.57 9.17 7.16
CA ALA A 101 -12.71 9.97 5.95
C ALA A 101 -13.68 11.14 6.17
N GLU A 102 -14.83 10.87 6.79
CA GLU A 102 -15.86 11.86 7.13
C GLU A 102 -15.31 12.94 8.09
N GLU A 103 -14.58 12.54 9.15
CA GLU A 103 -13.88 13.45 10.07
C GLU A 103 -12.97 14.47 9.35
N LYS A 104 -12.41 14.07 8.21
CA LYS A 104 -11.48 14.88 7.41
C LYS A 104 -12.12 15.54 6.19
N GLY A 105 -13.43 15.37 5.98
CA GLY A 105 -14.13 15.86 4.79
C GLY A 105 -13.68 15.19 3.49
N ILE A 106 -13.22 13.94 3.56
CA ILE A 106 -12.73 13.17 2.41
C ILE A 106 -13.86 12.27 1.90
N GLY A 107 -14.23 12.41 0.63
CA GLY A 107 -15.36 11.70 0.02
C GLY A 107 -15.07 10.28 -0.46
N HIS A 108 -13.83 9.81 -0.33
CA HIS A 108 -13.39 8.54 -0.91
C HIS A 108 -12.65 7.67 0.10
N VAL A 109 -12.97 6.37 0.08
CA VAL A 109 -12.23 5.31 0.76
C VAL A 109 -11.77 4.29 -0.27
N ALA A 110 -10.51 3.87 -0.17
CA ALA A 110 -9.94 2.81 -0.99
C ALA A 110 -9.36 1.71 -0.10
N SER A 111 -9.36 0.48 -0.58
CA SER A 111 -8.66 -0.62 0.08
C SER A 111 -7.96 -1.47 -0.96
N ALA A 112 -6.80 -2.01 -0.57
CA ALA A 112 -6.11 -3.04 -1.33
C ALA A 112 -6.21 -4.38 -0.58
N SER A 113 -6.36 -5.46 -1.34
CA SER A 113 -6.28 -6.82 -0.83
C SER A 113 -5.24 -7.62 -1.62
N LEU A 114 -4.77 -8.72 -1.03
CA LEU A 114 -3.93 -9.68 -1.75
C LEU A 114 -4.64 -10.14 -3.03
N SER A 115 -3.94 -10.12 -4.16
CA SER A 115 -4.50 -10.40 -5.49
C SER A 115 -5.10 -11.81 -5.62
N ALA A 116 -4.62 -12.76 -4.83
CA ALA A 116 -5.13 -14.13 -4.80
C ALA A 116 -6.37 -14.31 -3.90
N SER A 117 -6.71 -13.32 -3.07
CA SER A 117 -7.77 -13.45 -2.05
C SER A 117 -9.16 -13.19 -2.64
N ARG A 118 -9.81 -14.26 -3.11
CA ARG A 118 -11.22 -14.21 -3.56
C ARG A 118 -12.17 -13.78 -2.44
N GLU A 119 -11.90 -14.18 -1.20
CA GLU A 119 -12.71 -13.78 -0.05
C GLU A 119 -12.66 -12.27 0.17
N ALA A 120 -11.45 -11.69 0.17
CA ALA A 120 -11.29 -10.24 0.32
C ALA A 120 -11.93 -9.46 -0.83
N HIS A 121 -11.75 -9.89 -2.08
CA HIS A 121 -12.43 -9.25 -3.23
C HIS A 121 -13.96 -9.25 -3.09
N ARG A 122 -14.56 -10.37 -2.64
CA ARG A 122 -16.00 -10.44 -2.40
C ARG A 122 -16.43 -9.55 -1.24
N PHE A 123 -15.63 -9.45 -0.19
CA PHE A 123 -15.91 -8.57 0.95
C PHE A 123 -15.92 -7.10 0.50
N LEU A 124 -14.87 -6.65 -0.20
CA LEU A 124 -14.74 -5.29 -0.69
C LEU A 124 -15.84 -4.93 -1.70
N ALA A 125 -16.17 -5.84 -2.62
CA ALA A 125 -17.24 -5.63 -3.60
C ALA A 125 -18.62 -5.44 -2.92
N ARG A 126 -18.89 -6.15 -1.81
CA ARG A 126 -20.13 -5.97 -1.03
C ARG A 126 -20.22 -4.61 -0.33
N LEU A 127 -19.08 -3.93 -0.14
CA LEU A 127 -19.01 -2.56 0.37
C LEU A 127 -19.01 -1.51 -0.76
N ALA A 128 -19.30 -1.93 -2.01
CA ALA A 128 -19.26 -1.10 -3.21
C ALA A 128 -17.86 -0.57 -3.60
N LEU A 129 -16.77 -1.13 -3.06
CA LEU A 129 -15.43 -0.83 -3.55
C LEU A 129 -15.20 -1.58 -4.87
N ALA A 130 -15.16 -0.82 -5.97
CA ALA A 130 -14.88 -1.35 -7.30
C ALA A 130 -13.36 -1.46 -7.56
N PRO A 131 -12.90 -2.46 -8.33
CA PRO A 131 -11.49 -2.57 -8.70
C PRO A 131 -11.05 -1.36 -9.55
N GLN A 132 -10.01 -0.64 -9.10
CA GLN A 132 -9.48 0.52 -9.81
C GLN A 132 -8.13 0.26 -10.50
N ALA A 133 -7.30 -0.61 -9.94
CA ALA A 133 -5.97 -0.91 -10.47
C ALA A 133 -5.45 -2.29 -10.02
N VAL A 134 -4.42 -2.78 -10.71
CA VAL A 134 -3.62 -3.95 -10.28
C VAL A 134 -2.16 -3.54 -10.17
N LEU A 135 -1.60 -3.56 -8.96
CA LEU A 135 -0.18 -3.32 -8.73
C LEU A 135 0.63 -4.60 -8.98
N ARG A 136 1.69 -4.51 -9.78
CA ARG A 136 2.64 -5.59 -10.02
C ARG A 136 4.02 -5.19 -9.50
N VAL A 137 4.62 -6.08 -8.72
CA VAL A 137 5.93 -5.86 -8.11
C VAL A 137 6.86 -7.01 -8.51
N ALA A 138 8.11 -6.70 -8.78
CA ALA A 138 9.19 -7.65 -8.93
C ALA A 138 10.51 -6.97 -8.54
N PRO A 139 11.53 -7.72 -8.09
CA PRO A 139 12.82 -7.14 -7.77
C PRO A 139 13.43 -6.40 -8.97
N THR A 140 14.04 -5.25 -8.73
CA THR A 140 14.58 -4.37 -9.78
C THR A 140 15.52 -5.10 -10.74
N GLN A 141 16.40 -5.95 -10.20
CA GLN A 141 17.33 -6.76 -10.99
C GLN A 141 16.63 -7.77 -11.92
N VAL A 142 15.50 -8.35 -11.48
CA VAL A 142 14.72 -9.29 -12.30
C VAL A 142 14.06 -8.56 -13.46
N VAL A 143 13.44 -7.41 -13.20
CA VAL A 143 12.85 -6.56 -14.24
C VAL A 143 13.92 -6.12 -15.24
N ARG A 144 15.10 -5.70 -14.75
CA ARG A 144 16.23 -5.29 -15.59
C ARG A 144 16.69 -6.42 -16.51
N ALA A 145 16.89 -7.63 -15.97
CA ALA A 145 17.32 -8.78 -16.75
C ALA A 145 16.35 -9.09 -17.90
N LYS A 146 15.04 -9.07 -17.65
CA LYS A 146 14.01 -9.33 -18.67
C LYS A 146 13.89 -8.22 -19.72
N LEU A 147 14.11 -6.95 -19.34
CA LEU A 147 14.14 -5.84 -20.29
C LEU A 147 15.37 -5.90 -21.20
N SER A 148 16.54 -6.26 -20.65
CA SER A 148 17.78 -6.40 -21.42
C SER A 148 17.76 -7.60 -22.37
N SER A 149 17.18 -8.73 -21.96
CA SER A 149 17.10 -9.94 -22.79
C SER A 149 16.13 -9.82 -23.97
N ARG A 150 15.21 -8.85 -23.95
CA ARG A 150 14.26 -8.56 -25.04
C ARG A 150 14.78 -7.56 -26.06
N ARG A 151 16.00 -7.05 -25.89
CA ARG A 151 16.61 -6.14 -26.87
C ARG A 151 17.11 -7.00 -28.04
N PRO A 152 16.56 -6.88 -29.27
CA PRO A 152 17.12 -7.60 -30.40
C PRO A 152 18.60 -7.22 -30.54
N ALA A 153 19.44 -8.21 -30.88
CA ALA A 153 20.84 -7.97 -31.22
C ALA A 153 20.89 -6.80 -32.21
N ARG A 154 21.53 -5.69 -31.83
CA ARG A 154 21.63 -4.51 -32.68
C ARG A 154 22.23 -4.95 -34.02
N SER A 155 21.43 -4.97 -35.08
CA SER A 155 21.96 -4.81 -36.42
C SER A 155 22.67 -3.46 -36.46
N GLN A 156 23.94 -3.46 -36.83
CA GLN A 156 24.81 -2.29 -36.85
C GLN A 156 24.50 -1.33 -38.02
N THR A 157 23.26 -1.28 -38.50
CA THR A 157 22.91 -0.56 -39.73
C THR A 157 21.74 0.38 -39.51
N GLY A 158 22.05 1.68 -39.42
CA GLY A 158 21.21 2.78 -39.91
C GLY A 158 20.07 3.29 -39.03
N GLY A 159 20.26 4.49 -38.45
CA GLY A 159 19.33 5.60 -38.73
C GLY A 159 18.02 5.75 -37.95
N ARG A 160 17.90 5.33 -36.68
CA ARG A 160 16.85 5.84 -35.78
C ARG A 160 17.44 6.25 -34.43
N PRO A 161 17.20 7.49 -33.93
CA PRO A 161 17.66 7.85 -32.60
C PRO A 161 17.06 6.90 -31.58
N ALA A 162 17.93 6.17 -30.87
CA ALA A 162 17.50 5.17 -29.91
C ALA A 162 16.63 5.87 -28.85
N LEU A 163 15.45 5.31 -28.56
CA LEU A 163 14.47 5.82 -27.58
C LEU A 163 15.09 6.31 -26.23
N GLY A 164 16.27 5.79 -25.87
CA GLY A 164 17.07 6.24 -24.74
C GLY A 164 17.51 7.72 -24.79
N GLN A 165 17.68 8.32 -25.97
CA GLN A 165 17.93 9.76 -26.13
C GLN A 165 16.67 10.59 -25.82
N VAL A 166 15.48 10.08 -26.11
CA VAL A 166 14.21 10.78 -25.88
C VAL A 166 13.87 10.85 -24.39
N LEU A 167 14.24 9.84 -23.60
CA LEU A 167 14.02 9.83 -22.14
C LEU A 167 14.99 10.71 -21.34
N ALA A 168 16.09 11.18 -21.96
CA ALA A 168 17.06 12.08 -21.34
C ALA A 168 16.67 13.57 -21.47
N ALA A 169 15.90 13.92 -22.51
CA ALA A 169 15.71 15.31 -22.94
C ALA A 169 14.92 16.23 -21.98
N ARG A 170 14.21 15.69 -20.97
CA ARG A 170 13.50 16.53 -19.98
C ARG A 170 14.25 16.75 -18.66
N ARG A 171 15.33 16.00 -18.39
CA ARG A 171 16.09 16.12 -17.13
C ARG A 171 17.17 17.20 -17.18
N SER A 172 17.72 17.49 -18.36
CA SER A 172 18.74 18.55 -18.54
C SER A 172 18.14 19.95 -18.55
N GLN A 173 16.91 20.14 -19.06
CA GLN A 173 16.30 21.47 -19.16
C GLN A 173 15.93 22.13 -17.82
N ARG A 174 15.86 21.39 -16.71
CA ARG A 174 15.65 21.98 -15.38
C ARG A 174 16.93 22.44 -14.70
N ARG A 175 18.07 21.75 -14.89
CA ARG A 175 19.36 22.19 -14.32
C ARG A 175 19.90 23.50 -14.92
N GLN A 176 19.39 23.91 -16.09
CA GLN A 176 19.77 25.17 -16.74
C GLN A 176 18.88 26.36 -16.34
N ARG A 177 17.79 26.13 -15.60
CA ARG A 177 16.86 27.19 -15.14
C ARG A 177 17.08 27.63 -13.68
N ASP A 178 17.87 26.88 -12.91
CA ASP A 178 18.24 27.23 -11.53
C ASP A 178 19.59 27.98 -11.44
N LEU A 179 20.05 28.53 -12.57
CA LEU A 179 21.24 29.40 -12.69
C LEU A 179 20.89 30.63 -13.56
N VAL A 180 19.89 31.40 -13.15
CA VAL A 180 19.69 32.83 -13.51
C VAL A 180 19.09 33.53 -12.30
#